data_AF-A0A314Z8K4-F1
#
_entry.id   AF-A0A314Z8K4-F1
#
_cell.length_a   1.000
_cell.length_b   1.000
_cell.length_c   1.000
_cell.angle_alpha   90.00
_cell.angle_beta   90.00
_cell.angle_gamma   90.00
#
_symmetry.space_group_name_H-M   'P 1'
#
loop_
_entity.id
_entity.type
_entity.pdbx_description
1 polymer ?
#
loop_
_entity_poly.entity_id
_entity_poly.type
_entity_poly.pdbx_seq_one_letter_code
_entity_poly.pdbx_strand_id
1 'polypeptide(L)'
;MDVNEWSTVFSGIVSRAMTLSAVNWSGWKLQWSLASEFQVPSPLVPTRESYYVRYCKQHVDGTWAVVDVSLDTLRPNPAPRSCQRRPSGCLIQEMPNGYSKVTWVEHVDVDERGVHNLYKQLVNSGNAFGAKRWVATLDRQCERLASALASNIPTGDVGVITNQEGRKSMLKLAERMVISFCAGVSASTTHTWTTLSGTGADDVRVMTRKSVDDPGRPPGIVLSAATSFWLPVPPKRVFEFLRDENSRNEWDILSNGGIVQEMAHIANGRDTGNCVSLLRVNSANSSQSNMLILQESCTDQTASFVIYAPVDIVAMNVVLNGSDPDYVALLPSGFAILPDGGGMGDSGSGGSLLTVAFQILVDSVPTAKLSLGSVATVNNLIACTVERIKAALSCDTA
;
A
#
# COMPACT_ATOMS: atom_id res chain seq x y z
N MET A 1 3.86 -2.95 -23.14
CA MET A 1 3.63 -2.68 -21.71
C MET A 1 3.47 -4.04 -21.05
N ASP A 2 4.25 -4.31 -20.02
CA ASP A 2 4.04 -5.47 -19.16
C ASP A 2 2.98 -5.11 -18.09
N VAL A 3 1.92 -5.92 -18.00
CA VAL A 3 0.81 -5.65 -17.07
C VAL A 3 1.20 -5.93 -15.62
N ASN A 4 2.12 -6.87 -15.39
CA ASN A 4 2.61 -7.20 -14.05
C ASN A 4 3.52 -6.09 -13.53
N GLU A 5 4.38 -5.52 -14.37
CA GLU A 5 5.19 -4.36 -13.98
C GLU A 5 4.30 -3.16 -13.69
N TRP A 6 3.29 -2.90 -14.53
CA TRP A 6 2.34 -1.81 -14.30
C TRP A 6 1.57 -1.97 -12.98
N SER A 7 1.04 -3.17 -12.69
CA SER A 7 0.32 -3.40 -11.43
C SER A 7 1.22 -3.33 -10.21
N THR A 8 2.51 -3.71 -10.34
CA THR A 8 3.52 -3.60 -9.29
C THR A 8 3.79 -2.14 -8.94
N VAL A 9 4.07 -1.31 -9.95
CA VAL A 9 4.34 0.14 -9.79
C VAL A 9 3.16 0.86 -9.15
N PHE A 10 1.93 0.49 -9.56
CA PHE A 10 0.72 1.12 -9.06
C PHE A 10 -0.02 0.27 -8.03
N SER A 11 0.68 -0.59 -7.27
CA SER A 11 0.04 -1.53 -6.33
C SER A 11 -0.84 -0.88 -5.26
N GLY A 12 -0.63 0.39 -4.91
CA GLY A 12 -1.52 1.15 -4.05
C GLY A 12 -2.87 1.54 -4.69
N ILE A 13 -2.95 1.58 -6.02
CA ILE A 13 -4.12 1.98 -6.81
C ILE A 13 -4.74 0.78 -7.55
N VAL A 14 -3.91 -0.14 -8.05
CA VAL A 14 -4.29 -1.31 -8.85
C VAL A 14 -4.12 -2.55 -7.98
N SER A 15 -5.23 -3.15 -7.56
CA SER A 15 -5.20 -4.39 -6.77
C SER A 15 -4.96 -5.60 -7.68
N ARG A 16 -5.52 -5.58 -8.89
CA ARG A 16 -5.44 -6.65 -9.88
C ARG A 16 -5.45 -6.09 -11.29
N ALA A 17 -4.72 -6.77 -12.16
CA ALA A 17 -4.73 -6.50 -13.58
C ALA A 17 -4.45 -7.79 -14.36
N MET A 18 -5.14 -7.98 -15.48
CA MET A 18 -4.88 -9.09 -16.39
C MET A 18 -5.07 -8.67 -17.84
N THR A 19 -4.23 -9.22 -18.72
CA THR A 19 -4.43 -9.13 -20.17
C THR A 19 -5.41 -10.20 -20.60
N LEU A 20 -6.56 -9.81 -21.17
CA LEU A 20 -7.56 -10.72 -21.70
C LEU A 20 -7.20 -11.18 -23.12
N SER A 21 -6.78 -10.24 -23.97
CA SER A 21 -6.34 -10.52 -25.33
C SER A 21 -5.57 -9.36 -25.94
N ALA A 22 -4.67 -9.67 -26.88
CA ALA A 22 -4.16 -8.67 -27.81
C ALA A 22 -5.15 -8.53 -28.97
N VAL A 23 -5.63 -7.32 -29.23
CA VAL A 23 -6.55 -7.01 -30.32
C VAL A 23 -5.76 -6.28 -31.41
N ASN A 24 -5.90 -6.75 -32.64
CA ASN A 24 -5.37 -6.08 -33.82
C ASN A 24 -6.56 -5.61 -34.67
N TRP A 25 -7.05 -4.40 -34.40
CA TRP A 25 -8.15 -3.82 -35.16
C TRP A 25 -7.59 -3.17 -36.43
N SER A 26 -8.11 -3.58 -37.59
CA SER A 26 -7.70 -3.19 -38.94
C SER A 26 -6.97 -1.84 -39.06
N GLY A 27 -5.63 -1.90 -39.08
CA GLY A 27 -4.73 -0.78 -39.36
C GLY A 27 -4.20 -0.02 -38.14
N TRP A 28 -4.69 -0.31 -36.93
CA TRP A 28 -4.20 0.31 -35.69
C TRP A 28 -3.28 -0.68 -34.96
N LYS A 29 -2.06 -0.24 -34.63
CA LYS A 29 -1.04 -1.02 -33.91
C LYS A 29 -1.62 -1.65 -32.63
N LEU A 30 -1.06 -2.81 -32.24
CA LEU A 30 -1.39 -3.64 -31.06
C LEU A 30 -2.13 -2.91 -29.93
N GLN A 31 -3.36 -3.32 -29.68
CA GLN A 31 -4.19 -2.91 -28.55
C GLN A 31 -4.28 -4.04 -27.53
N TRP A 32 -4.41 -3.71 -26.25
CA TRP A 32 -4.59 -4.70 -25.18
C TRP A 32 -5.98 -4.58 -24.57
N SER A 33 -6.73 -5.67 -24.58
CA SER A 33 -7.93 -5.81 -23.75
C SER A 33 -7.49 -6.16 -22.33
N LEU A 34 -7.83 -5.30 -21.38
CA LEU A 34 -7.45 -5.40 -19.97
C LEU A 34 -8.69 -5.52 -19.10
N ALA A 35 -8.57 -6.35 -18.06
CA ALA A 35 -9.43 -6.25 -16.89
C ALA A 35 -8.57 -5.76 -15.73
N SER A 36 -9.05 -4.75 -15.00
CA SER A 36 -8.34 -4.23 -13.82
C SER A 36 -9.31 -3.93 -12.70
N GLU A 37 -8.82 -4.10 -11.48
CA GLU A 37 -9.51 -3.72 -10.25
C GLU A 37 -8.72 -2.60 -9.58
N PHE A 38 -9.40 -1.48 -9.31
CA PHE A 38 -8.81 -0.31 -8.66
C PHE A 38 -9.26 -0.21 -7.21
N GLN A 39 -8.36 0.26 -6.35
CA GLN A 39 -8.54 0.24 -4.90
C GLN A 39 -8.14 1.55 -4.22
N VAL A 40 -8.73 1.74 -3.04
CA VAL A 40 -8.24 2.62 -1.99
C VAL A 40 -7.82 1.72 -0.83
N PRO A 41 -6.72 2.02 -0.10
CA PRO A 41 -6.25 1.21 1.02
C PRO A 41 -7.15 1.39 2.25
N SER A 42 -8.42 1.02 2.11
CA SER A 42 -9.41 1.03 3.16
C SER A 42 -10.45 -0.06 2.92
N PRO A 43 -10.87 -0.78 3.97
CA PRO A 43 -12.02 -1.64 3.86
C PRO A 43 -13.31 -0.89 3.49
N LEU A 44 -13.46 0.37 3.90
CA LEU A 44 -14.72 1.10 3.77
C LEU A 44 -15.00 1.65 2.36
N VAL A 45 -14.11 1.37 1.39
CA VAL A 45 -14.25 1.76 -0.01
C VAL A 45 -14.26 0.50 -0.89
N PRO A 46 -15.37 0.20 -1.59
CA PRO A 46 -15.42 -0.90 -2.55
C PRO A 46 -14.39 -0.73 -3.68
N THR A 47 -13.89 -1.86 -4.20
CA THR A 47 -13.05 -1.84 -5.38
C THR A 47 -13.85 -1.48 -6.63
N ARG A 48 -13.17 -0.93 -7.63
CA ARG A 48 -13.75 -0.56 -8.93
C ARG A 48 -13.21 -1.51 -9.99
N GLU A 49 -14.04 -2.42 -10.47
CA GLU A 49 -13.67 -3.34 -11.55
C GLU A 49 -13.99 -2.71 -12.91
N SER A 50 -13.00 -2.67 -13.81
CA SER A 50 -13.18 -2.12 -15.15
C SER A 50 -12.58 -3.03 -16.22
N TYR A 51 -13.27 -3.05 -17.37
CA TYR A 51 -12.86 -3.75 -18.58
C TYR A 51 -12.67 -2.72 -19.69
N TYR A 52 -11.45 -2.60 -20.21
CA TYR A 52 -11.11 -1.53 -21.15
C TYR A 52 -10.05 -1.97 -22.14
N VAL A 53 -9.95 -1.23 -23.25
CA VAL A 53 -8.83 -1.34 -24.18
C VAL A 53 -7.83 -0.24 -23.87
N ARG A 54 -6.57 -0.64 -23.75
CA ARG A 54 -5.43 0.27 -23.69
C ARG A 54 -4.78 0.40 -25.05
N TYR A 55 -4.63 1.64 -25.50
CA TYR A 55 -3.96 2.04 -26.72
C TYR A 55 -2.72 2.85 -26.37
N CYS A 56 -1.56 2.45 -26.91
CA CYS A 56 -0.31 3.19 -26.74
C CYS A 56 0.24 3.62 -28.10
N LYS A 57 0.46 4.91 -28.29
CA LYS A 57 1.05 5.44 -29.52
C LYS A 57 2.00 6.59 -29.23
N GLN A 58 3.15 6.56 -29.91
CA GLN A 58 4.04 7.70 -30.00
C GLN A 58 3.55 8.64 -31.11
N HIS A 59 3.39 9.91 -30.78
CA HIS A 59 3.10 10.99 -31.72
C HIS A 59 4.38 11.44 -32.42
N VAL A 60 4.22 12.17 -33.53
CA VAL A 60 5.33 12.67 -34.37
C VAL A 60 6.27 13.63 -33.64
N ASP A 61 5.79 14.28 -32.60
CA ASP A 61 6.56 15.17 -31.71
C ASP A 61 7.32 14.40 -30.61
N GLY A 62 7.30 13.07 -30.63
CA GLY A 62 7.94 12.21 -29.63
C GLY A 62 7.09 11.90 -28.40
N THR A 63 5.94 12.58 -28.23
CA THR A 63 5.05 12.39 -27.08
C THR A 63 4.38 11.01 -27.13
N TRP A 64 4.45 10.24 -26.05
CA TRP A 64 3.71 9.01 -25.89
C TRP A 64 2.32 9.27 -25.32
N ALA A 65 1.29 8.78 -26.00
CA ALA A 65 -0.08 8.76 -25.50
C ALA A 65 -0.47 7.34 -25.13
N VAL A 66 -0.89 7.16 -23.87
CA VAL A 66 -1.53 5.95 -23.36
C VAL A 66 -2.97 6.28 -23.07
N VAL A 67 -3.89 5.62 -23.76
CA VAL A 67 -5.33 5.89 -23.66
C VAL A 67 -6.07 4.61 -23.34
N ASP A 68 -6.89 4.68 -22.31
CA ASP A 68 -7.77 3.63 -21.84
C ASP A 68 -9.22 4.03 -22.07
N VAL A 69 -9.99 3.14 -22.69
CA VAL A 69 -11.42 3.34 -22.92
C VAL A 69 -12.16 2.04 -22.69
N SER A 70 -13.21 2.07 -21.87
CA SER A 70 -14.08 0.91 -21.68
C SER A 70 -14.83 0.56 -22.97
N LEU A 71 -14.94 -0.73 -23.26
CA LEU A 71 -15.64 -1.25 -24.45
C LEU A 71 -17.16 -1.39 -24.25
N ASP A 72 -17.73 -0.73 -23.23
CA ASP A 72 -19.10 -0.94 -22.78
C ASP A 72 -20.16 -0.56 -23.82
N THR A 73 -19.84 0.31 -24.76
CA THR A 73 -20.71 0.66 -25.90
C THR A 73 -20.72 -0.39 -27.01
N LEU A 74 -19.80 -1.36 -26.99
CA LEU A 74 -19.57 -2.32 -28.08
C LEU A 74 -19.99 -3.76 -27.77
N ARG A 75 -20.26 -4.10 -26.50
CA ARG A 75 -20.74 -5.44 -26.10
C ARG A 75 -21.81 -5.36 -25.02
N PRO A 76 -23.04 -5.85 -25.27
CA PRO A 76 -24.04 -6.02 -24.22
C PRO A 76 -23.57 -7.17 -23.31
N ASN A 77 -22.96 -6.84 -22.17
CA ASN A 77 -22.64 -7.82 -21.13
C ASN A 77 -23.74 -7.80 -20.06
N PRO A 78 -24.28 -8.95 -19.61
CA PRO A 78 -25.42 -8.99 -18.68
C PRO A 78 -25.08 -8.75 -17.21
N ALA A 79 -23.81 -8.54 -16.84
CA ALA A 79 -23.43 -8.19 -15.47
C ALA A 79 -23.45 -6.65 -15.27
N PRO A 80 -24.03 -6.13 -14.17
CA PRO A 80 -24.00 -4.70 -13.87
C PRO A 80 -22.54 -4.26 -13.65
N ARG A 81 -21.95 -3.60 -14.65
CA ARG A 81 -20.61 -3.03 -14.54
C ARG A 81 -20.73 -1.72 -13.77
N SER A 82 -20.23 -1.70 -12.55
CA SER A 82 -20.32 -0.54 -11.65
C SER A 82 -19.33 0.58 -12.00
N CYS A 83 -18.37 0.36 -12.89
CA CYS A 83 -17.29 1.30 -13.23
C CYS A 83 -16.95 1.29 -14.73
N GLN A 84 -17.25 2.39 -15.41
CA GLN A 84 -16.99 2.62 -16.83
C GLN A 84 -15.90 3.69 -17.00
N ARG A 85 -14.80 3.36 -17.66
CA ARG A 85 -13.74 4.32 -18.00
C ARG A 85 -14.07 5.01 -19.33
N ARG A 86 -14.29 6.31 -19.26
CA ARG A 86 -14.23 7.21 -20.43
C ARG A 86 -12.76 7.42 -20.81
N PRO A 87 -12.45 8.05 -21.96
CA PRO A 87 -11.07 8.29 -22.38
C PRO A 87 -10.21 8.85 -21.24
N SER A 88 -9.34 8.00 -20.73
CA SER A 88 -8.46 8.20 -19.58
C SER A 88 -7.05 7.72 -19.93
N GLY A 89 -6.07 7.98 -19.08
CA GLY A 89 -4.68 7.55 -19.28
C GLY A 89 -3.70 8.69 -19.13
N CYS A 90 -2.60 8.67 -19.89
CA CYS A 90 -1.55 9.66 -19.73
C CYS A 90 -0.83 10.04 -21.02
N LEU A 91 -0.28 11.25 -21.02
CA LEU A 91 0.68 11.76 -21.99
C LEU A 91 2.05 11.82 -21.32
N ILE A 92 3.07 11.28 -21.98
CA ILE A 92 4.45 11.28 -21.51
C ILE A 92 5.29 11.95 -22.59
N GLN A 93 5.80 13.14 -22.28
CA GLN A 93 6.62 13.94 -23.18
C GLN A 93 8.06 14.00 -22.65
N GLU A 94 9.02 13.61 -23.49
CA GLU A 94 10.44 13.78 -23.19
C GLU A 94 10.80 15.28 -23.23
N MET A 95 11.55 15.74 -22.23
CA MET A 95 11.96 17.14 -22.10
C MET A 95 13.47 17.26 -22.33
N PRO A 96 13.96 18.40 -22.87
CA PRO A 96 15.40 18.59 -23.17
C PRO A 96 16.35 18.48 -21.97
N ASN A 97 15.83 18.57 -20.75
CA ASN A 97 16.60 18.47 -19.50
C ASN A 97 16.78 17.02 -19.02
N GLY A 98 16.36 16.02 -19.81
CA GLY A 98 16.44 14.60 -19.46
C GLY A 98 15.32 14.10 -18.54
N TYR A 99 14.34 14.95 -18.22
CA TYR A 99 13.13 14.55 -17.48
C TYR A 99 11.95 14.29 -18.43
N SER A 100 10.89 13.71 -17.89
CA SER A 100 9.62 13.52 -18.60
C SER A 100 8.54 14.41 -18.00
N LYS A 101 7.79 15.13 -18.86
CA LYS A 101 6.54 15.78 -18.47
C LYS A 101 5.41 14.77 -18.62
N VAL A 102 4.78 14.43 -17.50
CA VAL A 102 3.64 13.51 -17.47
C VAL A 102 2.35 14.28 -17.21
N THR A 103 1.35 14.09 -18.06
CA THR A 103 -0.01 14.60 -17.85
C THR A 103 -0.96 13.42 -17.74
N TRP A 104 -1.70 13.34 -16.63
CA TRP A 104 -2.62 12.23 -16.38
C TRP A 104 -4.08 12.72 -16.42
N VAL A 105 -4.94 11.92 -17.05
CA VAL A 105 -6.38 12.18 -17.17
C VAL A 105 -7.14 10.96 -16.66
N GLU A 106 -7.96 11.16 -15.64
CA GLU A 106 -8.88 10.13 -15.13
C GLU A 106 -10.31 10.59 -15.34
N HIS A 107 -11.06 9.85 -16.14
CA HIS A 107 -12.46 10.12 -16.43
C HIS A 107 -13.24 8.80 -16.32
N VAL A 108 -13.94 8.63 -15.19
CA VAL A 108 -14.57 7.36 -14.83
C VAL A 108 -15.99 7.63 -14.34
N ASP A 109 -16.96 6.96 -14.95
CA ASP A 109 -18.34 6.91 -14.49
C ASP A 109 -18.49 5.69 -13.58
N VAL A 110 -18.91 5.89 -12.33
CA VAL A 110 -18.96 4.82 -11.33
C VAL A 110 -20.15 4.98 -10.40
N ASP A 111 -20.77 3.87 -10.02
CA ASP A 111 -21.78 3.85 -8.97
C ASP A 111 -21.13 3.87 -7.58
N GLU A 112 -21.28 5.00 -6.88
CA GLU A 112 -20.65 5.24 -5.58
C GLU A 112 -21.56 4.87 -4.40
N ARG A 113 -22.72 4.25 -4.62
CA ARG A 113 -23.68 3.90 -3.55
C ARG A 113 -23.11 2.99 -2.47
N GLY A 114 -22.09 2.19 -2.78
CA GLY A 114 -21.41 1.31 -1.83
C GLY A 114 -20.33 1.96 -0.96
N VAL A 115 -20.00 3.24 -1.19
CA VAL A 115 -18.94 3.94 -0.44
C VAL A 115 -19.46 4.34 0.95
N HIS A 116 -18.73 3.97 1.99
CA HIS A 116 -19.07 4.37 3.36
C HIS A 116 -19.02 5.89 3.54
N ASN A 117 -19.91 6.45 4.36
CA ASN A 117 -20.01 7.90 4.57
C ASN A 117 -18.68 8.56 4.95
N LEU A 118 -17.85 7.86 5.74
CA LEU A 118 -16.52 8.30 6.15
C LEU A 118 -15.60 8.66 4.96
N TYR A 119 -15.70 7.93 3.85
CA TYR A 119 -14.85 8.11 2.68
C TYR A 119 -15.52 8.88 1.54
N LYS A 120 -16.80 9.23 1.69
CA LYS A 120 -17.60 9.84 0.63
C LYS A 120 -17.01 11.17 0.13
N GLN A 121 -16.49 12.00 1.04
CA GLN A 121 -15.85 13.26 0.66
C GLN A 121 -14.53 13.05 -0.11
N LEU A 122 -13.67 12.16 0.36
CA LEU A 122 -12.42 11.80 -0.34
C LEU A 122 -12.69 11.24 -1.74
N VAL A 123 -13.73 10.41 -1.89
CA VAL A 123 -14.10 9.82 -3.17
C VAL A 123 -14.70 10.86 -4.12
N ASN A 124 -15.68 11.64 -3.66
CA ASN A 124 -16.38 12.64 -4.49
C ASN A 124 -15.47 13.80 -4.93
N SER A 125 -14.44 14.13 -4.14
CA SER A 125 -13.45 15.15 -4.50
C SER A 125 -12.46 14.68 -5.58
N GLY A 126 -12.48 13.40 -5.94
CA GLY A 126 -11.54 12.81 -6.90
C GLY A 126 -10.15 12.51 -6.31
N ASN A 127 -9.93 12.74 -5.02
CA ASN A 127 -8.62 12.47 -4.38
C ASN A 127 -8.35 10.97 -4.19
N ALA A 128 -9.41 10.15 -4.06
CA ALA A 128 -9.29 8.70 -3.89
C ALA A 128 -8.78 7.95 -5.15
N PHE A 129 -9.29 8.32 -6.34
CA PHE A 129 -9.07 7.58 -7.59
C PHE A 129 -8.61 8.47 -8.77
N GLY A 130 -8.44 9.77 -8.55
CA GLY A 130 -8.15 10.73 -9.62
C GLY A 130 -6.68 10.80 -10.02
N ALA A 131 -6.44 11.60 -11.07
CA ALA A 131 -5.16 11.77 -11.72
C ALA A 131 -3.99 12.13 -10.78
N LYS A 132 -4.25 12.95 -9.74
CA LYS A 132 -3.21 13.34 -8.77
C LYS A 132 -2.54 12.13 -8.10
N ARG A 133 -3.34 11.11 -7.76
CA ARG A 133 -2.84 9.90 -7.08
C ARG A 133 -1.95 9.07 -7.98
N TRP A 134 -2.32 8.94 -9.25
CA TRP A 134 -1.50 8.28 -10.26
C TRP A 134 -0.16 8.99 -10.48
N VAL A 135 -0.17 10.31 -10.60
CA VAL A 135 1.05 11.11 -10.77
C VAL A 135 1.94 11.02 -9.52
N ALA A 136 1.36 11.13 -8.32
CA ALA A 136 2.10 11.01 -7.06
C ALA A 136 2.75 9.63 -6.90
N THR A 137 2.01 8.55 -7.24
CA THR A 137 2.56 7.18 -7.21
C THR A 137 3.70 6.99 -8.22
N LEU A 138 3.57 7.58 -9.42
CA LEU A 138 4.63 7.52 -10.43
C LEU A 138 5.88 8.28 -9.98
N ASP A 139 5.72 9.51 -9.47
CA ASP A 139 6.82 10.32 -8.94
C ASP A 139 7.54 9.58 -7.80
N ARG A 140 6.78 8.97 -6.89
CA ARG A 140 7.30 8.15 -5.81
C ARG A 140 8.11 6.95 -6.30
N GLN A 141 7.66 6.29 -7.37
CA GLN A 141 8.41 5.18 -7.96
C GLN A 141 9.69 5.65 -8.64
N CYS A 142 9.69 6.82 -9.28
CA CYS A 142 10.91 7.43 -9.79
C CYS A 142 11.93 7.69 -8.67
N GLU A 143 11.49 8.21 -7.52
CA GLU A 143 12.35 8.39 -6.34
C GLU A 143 12.91 7.05 -5.83
N ARG A 144 12.07 6.00 -5.79
CA ARG A 144 12.48 4.66 -5.35
C ARG A 144 13.55 4.08 -6.25
N LEU A 145 13.35 4.15 -7.57
CA LEU A 145 14.31 3.68 -8.56
C LEU A 145 15.62 4.47 -8.48
N ALA A 146 15.56 5.79 -8.29
CA ALA A 146 16.76 6.61 -8.09
C ALA A 146 17.54 6.19 -6.83
N SER A 147 16.87 5.91 -5.71
CA SER A 147 17.53 5.43 -4.48
C SER A 147 18.14 4.03 -4.63
N ALA A 148 17.51 3.15 -5.41
CA ALA A 148 18.04 1.82 -5.70
C ALA A 148 19.25 1.84 -6.66
N LEU A 149 19.29 2.82 -7.59
CA LEU A 149 20.38 3.00 -8.55
C LEU A 149 21.55 3.82 -7.99
N ALA A 150 21.36 4.54 -6.88
CA ALA A 150 22.40 5.31 -6.24
C ALA A 150 23.63 4.42 -5.92
N SER A 151 24.79 4.84 -6.40
CA SER A 151 26.07 4.15 -6.21
C SER A 151 26.80 4.56 -4.93
N ASN A 152 26.50 5.75 -4.41
CA ASN A 152 27.08 6.27 -3.18
C ASN A 152 26.14 6.00 -2.02
N ILE A 153 26.60 5.27 -1.00
CA ILE A 153 25.90 5.17 0.28
C ILE A 153 26.12 6.51 1.00
N PRO A 154 25.08 7.33 1.23
CA PRO A 154 25.22 8.59 1.95
C PRO A 154 25.82 8.34 3.34
N THR A 155 26.75 9.17 3.78
CA THR A 155 27.36 9.11 5.13
C THR A 155 26.36 9.31 6.29
N GLY A 156 25.09 9.57 5.99
CA GLY A 156 23.98 9.67 6.95
C GLY A 156 23.13 8.41 7.10
N ASP A 157 23.36 7.36 6.30
CA ASP A 157 22.71 6.06 6.52
C ASP A 157 23.34 5.44 7.79
N VAL A 158 22.61 5.52 8.90
CA VAL A 158 22.96 4.80 10.12
C VAL A 158 22.89 3.31 9.82
N GLY A 159 23.88 2.51 10.24
CA GLY A 159 23.64 1.09 10.53
C GLY A 159 24.40 0.03 9.74
N VAL A 160 23.86 -1.20 9.80
CA VAL A 160 24.47 -2.49 9.43
C VAL A 160 24.59 -2.71 7.91
N ILE A 161 24.14 -1.75 7.08
CA ILE A 161 24.16 -1.87 5.61
C ILE A 161 25.56 -1.53 5.10
N THR A 162 26.37 -2.55 4.84
CA THR A 162 27.79 -2.39 4.47
C THR A 162 28.06 -2.41 2.98
N ASN A 163 27.09 -2.82 2.14
CA ASN A 163 27.30 -2.98 0.70
C ASN A 163 26.06 -2.62 -0.13
N GLN A 164 26.28 -2.29 -1.41
CA GLN A 164 25.23 -1.81 -2.33
C GLN A 164 24.21 -2.89 -2.71
N GLU A 165 24.64 -4.15 -2.80
CA GLU A 165 23.74 -5.27 -3.12
C GLU A 165 22.73 -5.49 -1.99
N GLY A 166 23.18 -5.45 -0.74
CA GLY A 166 22.35 -5.50 0.46
C GLY A 166 21.34 -4.37 0.54
N ARG A 167 21.76 -3.14 0.21
CA ARG A 167 20.85 -1.98 0.07
C ARG A 167 19.74 -2.27 -0.96
N LYS A 168 20.10 -2.76 -2.15
CA LYS A 168 19.14 -3.10 -3.22
C LYS A 168 18.18 -4.21 -2.79
N SER A 169 18.70 -5.29 -2.20
CA SER A 169 17.89 -6.40 -1.69
C SER A 169 16.95 -5.96 -0.56
N MET A 170 17.37 -5.07 0.33
CA MET A 170 16.51 -4.53 1.38
C MET A 170 15.40 -3.62 0.81
N LEU A 171 15.71 -2.77 -0.18
CA LEU A 171 14.71 -1.95 -0.87
C LEU A 171 13.69 -2.80 -1.65
N LYS A 172 14.13 -3.88 -2.31
CA LYS A 172 13.27 -4.86 -2.98
C LYS A 172 12.39 -5.62 -1.99
N LEU A 173 12.94 -6.01 -0.83
CA LEU A 173 12.18 -6.65 0.25
C LEU A 173 11.07 -5.73 0.78
N ALA A 174 11.38 -4.45 1.00
CA ALA A 174 10.44 -3.45 1.44
C ALA A 174 9.34 -3.19 0.40
N GLU A 175 9.69 -3.17 -0.89
CA GLU A 175 8.71 -2.98 -1.98
C GLU A 175 7.68 -4.11 -1.99
N ARG A 176 8.17 -5.36 -1.89
CA ARG A 176 7.30 -6.54 -1.78
C ARG A 176 6.42 -6.49 -0.53
N MET A 177 6.93 -5.98 0.59
CA MET A 177 6.16 -5.78 1.81
C MET A 177 5.00 -4.80 1.57
N VAL A 178 5.24 -3.66 0.92
CA VAL A 178 4.22 -2.66 0.58
C VAL A 178 3.17 -3.22 -0.39
N ILE A 179 3.60 -3.93 -1.44
CA ILE A 179 2.69 -4.58 -2.40
C ILE A 179 1.78 -5.58 -1.67
N SER A 180 2.36 -6.42 -0.81
CA SER A 180 1.63 -7.42 -0.04
C SER A 180 0.65 -6.78 0.96
N PHE A 181 1.01 -5.64 1.56
CA PHE A 181 0.11 -4.86 2.41
C PHE A 181 -1.10 -4.35 1.61
N CYS A 182 -0.85 -3.66 0.50
CA CYS A 182 -1.92 -3.10 -0.34
C CYS A 182 -2.91 -4.17 -0.80
N ALA A 183 -2.41 -5.35 -1.18
CA ALA A 183 -3.26 -6.48 -1.54
C ALA A 183 -4.13 -6.98 -0.37
N GLY A 184 -3.60 -7.00 0.86
CA GLY A 184 -4.30 -7.50 2.05
C GLY A 184 -5.24 -6.52 2.74
N VAL A 185 -5.10 -5.21 2.52
CA VAL A 185 -6.02 -4.19 3.07
C VAL A 185 -7.28 -4.02 2.21
N SER A 186 -7.15 -4.31 0.91
CA SER A 186 -8.16 -4.01 -0.10
C SER A 186 -9.44 -4.81 0.02
N ALA A 187 -10.57 -4.19 -0.33
CA ALA A 187 -11.87 -4.88 -0.45
C ALA A 187 -11.95 -5.83 -1.67
N SER A 188 -10.83 -6.35 -2.19
CA SER A 188 -10.77 -7.13 -3.42
C SER A 188 -11.72 -8.34 -3.38
N THR A 189 -12.41 -8.58 -4.50
CA THR A 189 -13.38 -9.68 -4.64
C THR A 189 -12.73 -11.07 -4.72
N THR A 190 -11.40 -11.14 -4.74
CA THR A 190 -10.65 -12.41 -4.84
C THR A 190 -10.83 -13.32 -3.63
N HIS A 191 -11.05 -12.75 -2.45
CA HIS A 191 -11.20 -13.50 -1.20
C HIS A 191 -12.45 -13.01 -0.47
N THR A 192 -13.24 -13.94 0.06
CA THR A 192 -14.44 -13.61 0.80
C THR A 192 -14.07 -12.89 2.09
N TRP A 193 -14.33 -11.59 2.16
CA TRP A 193 -14.28 -10.82 3.39
C TRP A 193 -15.49 -11.15 4.24
N THR A 194 -15.25 -11.43 5.51
CA THR A 194 -16.28 -11.53 6.54
C THR A 194 -16.18 -10.30 7.43
N THR A 195 -17.25 -9.52 7.51
CA THR A 195 -17.35 -8.44 8.49
C THR A 195 -17.65 -9.06 9.85
N LEU A 196 -16.82 -8.74 10.83
CA LEU A 196 -17.10 -9.06 12.23
C LEU A 196 -17.62 -7.79 12.88
N SER A 197 -18.94 -7.68 12.98
CA SER A 197 -19.54 -6.56 13.68
C SER A 197 -19.29 -6.71 15.19
N GLY A 198 -18.47 -5.81 15.73
CA GLY A 198 -18.32 -5.64 17.18
C GLY A 198 -19.42 -4.73 17.72
N THR A 199 -19.51 -4.59 19.04
CA THR A 199 -20.47 -3.69 19.73
C THR A 199 -20.14 -2.19 19.60
N GLY A 200 -19.30 -1.78 18.65
CA GLY A 200 -18.83 -0.40 18.46
C GLY A 200 -18.94 0.07 17.00
N ALA A 201 -18.72 1.37 16.77
CA ALA A 201 -18.87 2.04 15.47
C ALA A 201 -17.74 1.74 14.44
N ASP A 202 -16.71 0.99 14.84
CA ASP A 202 -15.53 0.68 14.03
C ASP A 202 -15.58 -0.80 13.59
N ASP A 203 -16.39 -1.13 12.58
CA ASP A 203 -16.52 -2.49 12.06
C ASP A 203 -15.17 -3.00 11.51
N VAL A 204 -14.61 -4.03 12.16
CA VAL A 204 -13.39 -4.70 11.70
C VAL A 204 -13.76 -5.72 10.63
N ARG A 205 -13.08 -5.67 9.49
CA ARG A 205 -13.23 -6.68 8.44
C ARG A 205 -12.08 -7.66 8.49
N VAL A 206 -12.40 -8.94 8.36
CA VAL A 206 -11.43 -10.03 8.40
C VAL A 206 -11.57 -10.89 7.17
N MET A 207 -10.45 -11.13 6.49
CA MET A 207 -10.32 -12.12 5.44
C MET A 207 -9.34 -13.22 5.88
N THR A 208 -9.63 -14.46 5.50
CA THR A 208 -8.73 -15.60 5.72
C THR A 208 -8.14 -16.01 4.40
N ARG A 209 -6.82 -16.16 4.35
CA ARG A 209 -6.09 -16.70 3.20
C ARG A 209 -5.30 -17.92 3.61
N LYS A 210 -5.43 -19.00 2.84
CA LYS A 210 -4.56 -20.16 2.95
C LYS A 210 -3.33 -19.93 2.09
N SER A 211 -2.16 -20.07 2.69
CA SER A 211 -0.86 -19.94 2.06
C SER A 211 -0.24 -21.34 1.95
N VAL A 212 -0.18 -21.87 0.73
CA VAL A 212 0.48 -23.13 0.38
C VAL A 212 1.37 -22.81 -0.81
N ASP A 213 2.66 -23.10 -0.68
CA ASP A 213 3.66 -22.89 -1.75
C ASP A 213 3.68 -21.45 -2.32
N ASP A 214 3.45 -20.44 -1.47
CA ASP A 214 3.48 -19.02 -1.84
C ASP A 214 4.84 -18.41 -1.43
N PRO A 215 5.79 -18.19 -2.39
CA PRO A 215 7.12 -17.68 -2.06
C PRO A 215 7.06 -16.33 -1.35
N GLY A 216 7.86 -16.19 -0.29
CA GLY A 216 7.92 -14.94 0.48
C GLY A 216 6.80 -14.78 1.51
N ARG A 217 5.94 -15.78 1.68
CA ARG A 217 4.97 -15.85 2.78
C ARG A 217 5.16 -17.12 3.60
N PRO A 218 4.91 -17.07 4.91
CA PRO A 218 4.94 -18.28 5.71
C PRO A 218 3.82 -19.25 5.25
N PRO A 219 4.09 -20.58 5.23
CA PRO A 219 3.06 -21.57 4.98
C PRO A 219 2.06 -21.58 6.14
N GLY A 220 0.77 -21.74 5.83
CA GLY A 220 -0.27 -21.84 6.84
C GLY A 220 -1.52 -21.02 6.55
N ILE A 221 -2.23 -20.65 7.60
CA ILE A 221 -3.44 -19.82 7.54
C ILE A 221 -3.08 -18.42 7.99
N VAL A 222 -3.27 -17.45 7.09
CA VAL A 222 -3.02 -16.04 7.34
C VAL A 222 -4.37 -15.33 7.46
N LEU A 223 -4.57 -14.62 8.57
CA LEU A 223 -5.66 -13.66 8.71
C LEU A 223 -5.18 -12.29 8.28
N SER A 224 -5.90 -11.64 7.37
CA SER A 224 -5.75 -10.20 7.14
C SER A 224 -6.97 -9.51 7.73
N ALA A 225 -6.72 -8.57 8.63
CA ALA A 225 -7.78 -7.84 9.30
C ALA A 225 -7.51 -6.34 9.15
N ALA A 226 -8.54 -5.58 8.85
CA ALA A 226 -8.43 -4.14 8.61
C ALA A 226 -9.65 -3.39 9.15
N THR A 227 -9.43 -2.18 9.63
CA THR A 227 -10.48 -1.23 10.01
C THR A 227 -10.07 0.19 9.60
N SER A 228 -11.05 1.08 9.45
CA SER A 228 -10.81 2.49 9.18
C SER A 228 -11.66 3.37 10.08
N PHE A 229 -11.06 4.47 10.54
CA PHE A 229 -11.72 5.48 11.36
C PHE A 229 -11.16 6.87 11.03
N TRP A 230 -11.86 7.91 11.47
CA TRP A 230 -11.43 9.30 11.29
C TRP A 230 -10.80 9.85 12.57
N LEU A 231 -9.79 10.67 12.39
CA LEU A 231 -9.10 11.39 13.45
C LEU A 231 -9.19 12.90 13.19
N PRO A 232 -9.46 13.73 14.20
CA PRO A 232 -9.43 15.20 14.10
C PRO A 232 -7.99 15.74 14.08
N VAL A 233 -7.08 15.05 13.40
CA VAL A 233 -5.63 15.32 13.39
C VAL A 233 -5.15 15.32 11.95
N PRO A 234 -4.35 16.32 11.51
CA PRO A 234 -3.85 16.38 10.14
C PRO A 234 -3.02 15.14 9.76
N PRO A 235 -3.12 14.64 8.51
CA PRO A 235 -2.41 13.45 8.03
C PRO A 235 -0.91 13.46 8.33
N LYS A 236 -0.25 14.61 8.19
CA LYS A 236 1.19 14.76 8.46
C LYS A 236 1.56 14.46 9.91
N ARG A 237 0.78 14.95 10.88
CA ARG A 237 1.02 14.68 12.31
C ARG A 237 0.82 13.21 12.64
N VAL A 238 -0.25 12.60 12.09
CA VAL A 238 -0.48 11.15 12.26
C VAL A 238 0.66 10.34 11.67
N PHE A 239 1.16 10.73 10.50
CA PHE A 239 2.29 10.08 9.84
C PHE A 239 3.58 10.19 10.65
N GLU A 240 3.92 11.39 11.13
CA GLU A 240 5.09 11.63 11.99
C GLU A 240 4.99 10.81 13.29
N PHE A 241 3.83 10.80 13.94
CA PHE A 241 3.59 10.00 15.14
C PHE A 241 3.74 8.50 14.88
N LEU A 242 3.19 7.95 13.80
CA LEU A 242 3.21 6.49 13.57
C LEU A 242 4.57 5.96 13.10
N ARG A 243 5.39 6.79 12.47
CA ARG A 243 6.70 6.36 11.95
C ARG A 243 7.82 6.47 12.98
N ASP A 244 7.69 7.37 13.96
CA ASP A 244 8.71 7.63 14.99
C ASP A 244 8.90 6.40 15.88
N GLU A 245 10.15 5.98 16.05
CA GLU A 245 10.51 4.86 16.91
C GLU A 245 10.22 5.15 18.40
N ASN A 246 10.23 6.42 18.81
CA ASN A 246 10.07 6.83 20.21
C ASN A 246 8.62 6.77 20.69
N SER A 247 7.66 7.02 19.79
CA SER A 247 6.22 6.92 20.05
C SER A 247 5.68 5.51 19.85
N ARG A 248 6.47 4.59 19.27
CA ARG A 248 6.01 3.25 18.90
C ARG A 248 5.47 2.45 20.09
N ASN A 249 6.06 2.62 21.26
CA ASN A 249 5.58 1.98 22.49
C ASN A 249 4.17 2.44 22.91
N GLU A 250 3.70 3.60 22.44
CA GLU A 250 2.38 4.16 22.75
C GLU A 250 1.26 3.43 22.03
N TRP A 251 1.51 2.85 20.86
CA TRP A 251 0.49 2.17 20.04
C TRP A 251 0.81 0.71 19.73
N ASP A 252 2.07 0.32 19.59
CA ASP A 252 2.48 -1.03 19.20
C ASP A 252 2.42 -2.00 20.38
N ILE A 253 1.30 -2.71 20.48
CA ILE A 253 1.07 -3.73 21.51
C ILE A 253 2.05 -4.91 21.36
N LEU A 254 2.47 -5.21 20.13
CA LEU A 254 3.36 -6.34 19.85
C LEU A 254 4.80 -6.08 20.31
N SER A 255 5.18 -4.82 20.47
CA SER A 255 6.48 -4.42 21.02
C SER A 255 6.59 -4.62 22.55
N ASN A 256 5.47 -4.96 23.23
CA ASN A 256 5.41 -5.28 24.67
C ASN A 256 6.16 -4.29 25.59
N GLY A 257 6.08 -3.00 25.26
CA GLY A 257 6.73 -1.92 26.01
C GLY A 257 8.26 -1.87 25.91
N GLY A 258 8.87 -2.64 24.99
CA GLY A 258 10.30 -2.57 24.69
C GLY A 258 10.69 -1.24 24.05
N ILE A 259 11.93 -0.82 24.27
CA ILE A 259 12.49 0.37 23.62
C ILE A 259 12.85 -0.02 22.19
N VAL A 260 12.34 0.76 21.22
CA VAL A 260 12.61 0.52 19.81
C VAL A 260 13.85 1.31 19.41
N GLN A 261 14.79 0.64 18.76
CA GLN A 261 16.03 1.22 18.28
C GLN A 261 16.13 1.04 16.76
N GLU A 262 16.41 2.13 16.04
CA GLU A 262 16.77 2.06 14.62
C GLU A 262 18.18 1.51 14.45
N MET A 263 18.28 0.36 13.76
CA MET A 263 19.52 -0.35 13.47
C MET A 263 20.07 -0.04 12.08
N ALA A 264 19.18 0.32 11.14
CA ALA A 264 19.55 0.75 9.81
C ALA A 264 18.52 1.73 9.25
N HIS A 265 19.00 2.68 8.43
CA HIS A 265 18.18 3.68 7.77
C HIS A 265 18.58 3.82 6.31
N ILE A 266 17.61 3.85 5.40
CA ILE A 266 17.81 4.17 3.99
C ILE A 266 16.81 5.26 3.60
N ALA A 267 17.33 6.46 3.31
CA ALA A 267 16.52 7.51 2.70
C ALA A 267 15.99 7.03 1.32
N ASN A 268 14.69 7.19 1.12
CA ASN A 268 13.96 6.63 -0.01
C ASN A 268 13.07 7.66 -0.71
N GLY A 269 13.48 8.93 -0.75
CA GLY A 269 12.77 10.01 -1.43
C GLY A 269 13.31 11.38 -1.08
N ARG A 270 12.69 12.43 -1.63
CA ARG A 270 13.03 13.83 -1.29
C ARG A 270 12.53 14.23 0.09
N ASP A 271 11.37 13.71 0.48
CA ASP A 271 10.82 13.93 1.81
C ASP A 271 11.58 13.06 2.84
N THR A 272 11.98 13.65 3.97
CA THR A 272 12.64 12.92 5.06
C THR A 272 11.72 11.88 5.73
N GLY A 273 10.42 12.00 5.46
CA GLY A 273 9.33 11.03 5.58
C GLY A 273 9.60 9.68 4.94
N ASN A 274 10.24 9.71 3.77
CA ASN A 274 10.34 8.57 2.88
C ASN A 274 11.61 7.79 3.21
N CYS A 275 11.48 6.67 3.93
CA CYS A 275 12.61 5.84 4.29
C CYS A 275 12.24 4.36 4.39
N VAL A 276 13.26 3.52 4.34
CA VAL A 276 13.20 2.13 4.79
C VAL A 276 14.11 2.00 5.99
N SER A 277 13.55 1.55 7.12
CA SER A 277 14.25 1.43 8.39
C SER A 277 14.21 -0.02 8.89
N LEU A 278 15.26 -0.43 9.58
CA LEU A 278 15.33 -1.70 10.28
C LEU A 278 15.35 -1.43 11.78
N LEU A 279 14.33 -1.86 12.49
CA LEU A 279 14.16 -1.59 13.90
C LEU A 279 14.38 -2.85 14.73
N ARG A 280 14.94 -2.69 15.93
CA ARG A 280 15.08 -3.73 16.95
C ARG A 280 14.31 -3.32 18.18
N VAL A 281 13.54 -4.24 18.74
CA VAL A 281 12.85 -4.04 20.01
C VAL A 281 13.73 -4.59 21.14
N ASN A 282 14.23 -3.71 22.00
CA ASN A 282 15.04 -4.07 23.16
C ASN A 282 14.12 -4.19 24.39
N SER A 283 13.90 -5.41 24.88
CA SER A 283 13.16 -5.66 26.13
C SER A 283 14.09 -6.16 27.23
N ALA A 284 13.85 -5.74 28.48
CA ALA A 284 14.65 -6.12 29.65
C ALA A 284 14.72 -7.65 29.89
N ASN A 285 13.77 -8.41 29.33
CA ASN A 285 13.67 -9.87 29.46
C ASN A 285 14.09 -10.64 28.19
N SER A 286 14.45 -9.97 27.10
CA SER A 286 14.73 -10.63 25.81
C SER A 286 16.22 -10.69 25.54
N SER A 287 16.91 -11.66 26.11
CA SER A 287 18.31 -11.91 25.77
C SER A 287 18.52 -12.35 24.32
N GLN A 288 17.49 -12.75 23.56
CA GLN A 288 17.59 -13.11 22.13
C GLN A 288 16.24 -12.98 21.39
N SER A 289 15.75 -11.76 21.08
CA SER A 289 14.68 -11.66 20.07
C SER A 289 15.30 -11.88 18.69
N ASN A 290 15.05 -13.04 18.07
CA ASN A 290 15.54 -13.37 16.72
C ASN A 290 14.82 -12.59 15.60
N MET A 291 13.96 -11.63 15.95
CA MET A 291 13.16 -10.87 15.00
C MET A 291 13.60 -9.41 15.00
N LEU A 292 13.68 -8.83 13.80
CA LEU A 292 13.76 -7.40 13.54
C LEU A 292 12.45 -6.94 12.93
N ILE A 293 12.22 -5.63 12.90
CA ILE A 293 11.07 -5.02 12.23
C ILE A 293 11.61 -4.28 11.01
N LEU A 294 11.27 -4.77 9.81
CA LEU A 294 11.44 -3.98 8.60
C LEU A 294 10.29 -2.99 8.52
N GLN A 295 10.58 -1.70 8.35
CA GLN A 295 9.57 -0.65 8.20
C GLN A 295 9.84 0.15 6.94
N GLU A 296 8.81 0.37 6.14
CA GLU A 296 8.80 1.40 5.10
C GLU A 296 7.82 2.49 5.50
N SER A 297 8.31 3.73 5.52
CA SER A 297 7.49 4.93 5.67
C SER A 297 7.53 5.70 4.37
N CYS A 298 6.37 6.14 3.89
CA CYS A 298 6.30 7.03 2.76
C CYS A 298 5.13 8.01 2.85
N THR A 299 5.29 9.18 2.26
CA THR A 299 4.29 10.24 2.20
C THR A 299 4.38 10.95 0.86
N ASP A 300 3.22 11.29 0.32
CA ASP A 300 3.04 12.19 -0.80
C ASP A 300 1.79 13.08 -0.56
N GLN A 301 1.42 13.88 -1.55
CA GLN A 301 0.29 14.82 -1.44
C GLN A 301 -1.08 14.13 -1.33
N THR A 302 -1.17 12.83 -1.60
CA THR A 302 -2.42 12.06 -1.70
C THR A 302 -2.58 11.05 -0.58
N ALA A 303 -1.48 10.48 -0.07
CA ALA A 303 -1.50 9.50 0.99
C ALA A 303 -0.16 9.42 1.72
N SER A 304 -0.21 8.94 2.96
CA SER A 304 0.97 8.48 3.69
C SER A 304 0.79 7.04 4.16
N PHE A 305 1.88 6.30 4.27
CA PHE A 305 1.91 4.92 4.69
C PHE A 305 3.04 4.69 5.70
N VAL A 306 2.75 3.89 6.72
CA VAL A 306 3.77 3.30 7.60
C VAL A 306 3.48 1.82 7.64
N ILE A 307 4.28 1.05 6.91
CA ILE A 307 4.08 -0.39 6.70
C ILE A 307 5.29 -1.11 7.27
N TYR A 308 5.05 -2.14 8.06
CA TYR A 308 6.12 -2.89 8.69
C TYR A 308 5.83 -4.38 8.75
N ALA A 309 6.87 -5.19 8.88
CA ALA A 309 6.76 -6.62 9.07
C ALA A 309 7.86 -7.14 9.99
N PRO A 310 7.58 -8.12 10.85
CA PRO A 310 8.62 -8.83 11.57
C PRO A 310 9.40 -9.71 10.59
N VAL A 311 10.73 -9.69 10.67
CA VAL A 311 11.64 -10.50 9.83
C VAL A 311 12.71 -11.14 10.71
N ASP A 312 12.99 -12.42 10.46
CA ASP A 312 14.03 -13.15 11.18
C ASP A 312 15.43 -12.58 10.90
N ILE A 313 16.29 -12.51 11.93
CA ILE A 313 17.65 -11.96 11.84
C ILE A 313 18.51 -12.73 10.84
N VAL A 314 18.38 -14.06 10.76
CA VAL A 314 19.16 -14.88 9.83
C VAL A 314 18.73 -14.56 8.40
N ALA A 315 17.43 -14.50 8.15
CA ALA A 315 16.91 -14.11 6.83
C ALA A 315 17.33 -12.68 6.46
N MET A 316 17.27 -11.74 7.40
CA MET A 316 17.69 -10.35 7.16
C MET A 316 19.19 -10.24 6.89
N ASN A 317 20.04 -10.99 7.59
CA ASN A 317 21.49 -11.01 7.31
C ASN A 317 21.78 -11.50 5.88
N VAL A 318 21.04 -12.49 5.39
CA VAL A 318 21.14 -12.97 4.00
C VAL A 318 20.76 -11.86 3.01
N VAL A 319 19.68 -11.12 3.29
CA VAL A 319 19.25 -9.95 2.50
C VAL A 319 20.29 -8.83 2.51
N LEU A 320 20.84 -8.49 3.68
CA LEU A 320 21.88 -7.47 3.84
C LEU A 320 23.21 -7.83 3.15
N ASN A 321 23.42 -9.12 2.86
CA ASN A 321 24.54 -9.61 2.07
C ASN A 321 24.24 -9.66 0.55
N GLY A 322 23.11 -9.09 0.10
CA GLY A 322 22.78 -8.97 -1.33
C GLY A 322 22.04 -10.16 -1.93
N SER A 323 21.60 -11.12 -1.11
CA SER A 323 20.80 -12.24 -1.63
C SER A 323 19.41 -11.81 -2.06
N ASP A 324 18.76 -12.61 -2.90
CA ASP A 324 17.42 -12.33 -3.41
C ASP A 324 16.37 -12.42 -2.27
N PRO A 325 15.64 -11.33 -1.97
CA PRO A 325 14.62 -11.32 -0.93
C PRO A 325 13.35 -12.11 -1.27
N ASP A 326 13.15 -12.58 -2.50
CA ASP A 326 11.87 -13.14 -2.99
C ASP A 326 11.33 -14.33 -2.19
N TYR A 327 12.17 -15.03 -1.42
CA TYR A 327 11.77 -16.15 -0.56
C TYR A 327 11.69 -15.82 0.94
N VAL A 328 12.08 -14.60 1.35
CA VAL A 328 12.03 -14.19 2.76
C VAL A 328 10.57 -14.14 3.21
N ALA A 329 10.16 -14.95 4.18
CA ALA A 329 8.78 -14.93 4.66
C ALA A 329 8.49 -13.62 5.41
N LEU A 330 7.44 -12.89 5.01
CA LEU A 330 6.93 -11.73 5.75
C LEU A 330 5.41 -11.64 5.71
N LEU A 331 4.85 -11.02 6.75
CA LEU A 331 3.44 -10.68 6.84
C LEU A 331 3.33 -9.21 7.24
N PRO A 332 2.96 -8.33 6.30
CA PRO A 332 2.94 -6.90 6.57
C PRO A 332 1.74 -6.49 7.42
N SER A 333 1.99 -5.52 8.29
CA SER A 333 0.99 -4.79 9.05
C SER A 333 1.30 -3.29 8.92
N GLY A 334 0.36 -2.45 9.32
CA GLY A 334 0.60 -1.02 9.36
C GLY A 334 -0.60 -0.19 8.95
N PHE A 335 -0.30 0.95 8.35
CA PHE A 335 -1.19 2.09 8.32
C PHE A 335 -1.26 2.72 6.94
N ALA A 336 -2.47 3.06 6.50
CA ALA A 336 -2.69 3.99 5.39
C ALA A 336 -3.41 5.23 5.93
N ILE A 337 -2.84 6.40 5.65
CA ILE A 337 -3.29 7.69 6.15
C ILE A 337 -3.69 8.52 4.95
N LEU A 338 -4.97 8.86 4.86
CA LEU A 338 -5.54 9.64 3.77
C LEU A 338 -6.10 10.95 4.32
N PRO A 339 -6.14 12.03 3.54
CA PRO A 339 -6.87 13.24 3.93
C PRO A 339 -8.37 12.93 4.01
N ASP A 340 -9.11 13.63 4.89
CA ASP A 340 -10.56 13.45 5.01
C ASP A 340 -11.38 14.04 3.84
N GLY A 341 -10.72 14.79 2.96
CA GLY A 341 -11.36 15.46 1.82
C GLY A 341 -11.88 16.86 2.14
N GLY A 342 -11.71 17.34 3.37
CA GLY A 342 -12.06 18.69 3.79
C GLY A 342 -11.01 19.73 3.39
N GLY A 343 -11.23 20.41 2.26
CA GLY A 343 -10.58 21.69 1.94
C GLY A 343 -9.14 21.62 1.42
N MET A 344 -8.98 21.98 0.14
CA MET A 344 -7.70 22.22 -0.52
C MET A 344 -7.19 23.64 -0.18
N GLY A 345 -7.05 23.94 1.12
CA GLY A 345 -6.52 25.21 1.63
C GLY A 345 -5.36 24.95 2.58
N ASP A 346 -4.26 25.67 2.41
CA ASP A 346 -2.99 25.61 3.18
C ASP A 346 -3.13 25.77 4.71
N SER A 347 -4.34 25.95 5.22
CA SER A 347 -4.65 25.92 6.65
C SER A 347 -4.95 24.48 7.06
N GLY A 348 -3.97 23.81 7.66
CA GLY A 348 -4.02 22.42 8.14
C GLY A 348 -5.06 22.13 9.23
N SER A 349 -6.35 22.38 8.95
CA SER A 349 -7.49 22.15 9.84
C SER A 349 -8.34 20.95 9.43
N GLY A 350 -7.90 20.16 8.44
CA GLY A 350 -8.56 18.91 8.04
C GLY A 350 -8.12 17.73 8.91
N GLY A 351 -9.02 16.79 9.14
CA GLY A 351 -8.71 15.53 9.81
C GLY A 351 -8.08 14.51 8.86
N SER A 352 -7.90 13.30 9.37
CA SER A 352 -7.31 12.19 8.62
C SER A 352 -8.17 10.95 8.70
N LEU A 353 -8.17 10.19 7.61
CA LEU A 353 -8.75 8.87 7.49
C LEU A 353 -7.64 7.86 7.68
N LEU A 354 -7.65 7.16 8.81
CA LEU A 354 -6.65 6.17 9.15
C LEU A 354 -7.22 4.78 8.94
N THR A 355 -6.55 3.99 8.10
CA THR A 355 -6.76 2.55 8.00
C THR A 355 -5.65 1.83 8.75
N VAL A 356 -6.02 0.95 9.67
CA VAL A 356 -5.13 0.03 10.37
C VAL A 356 -5.35 -1.36 9.81
N ALA A 357 -4.27 -2.06 9.44
CA ALA A 357 -4.36 -3.43 8.97
C ALA A 357 -3.22 -4.31 9.49
N PHE A 358 -3.55 -5.58 9.75
CA PHE A 358 -2.60 -6.60 10.18
C PHE A 358 -2.73 -7.84 9.30
N GLN A 359 -1.59 -8.44 8.95
CA GLN A 359 -1.54 -9.81 8.45
C GLN A 359 -0.84 -10.69 9.49
N ILE A 360 -1.54 -11.74 9.95
CA ILE A 360 -1.09 -12.56 11.08
C ILE A 360 -1.22 -14.03 10.70
N LEU A 361 -0.14 -14.79 10.90
CA LEU A 361 -0.16 -16.24 10.80
C LEU A 361 -0.86 -16.81 12.03
N VAL A 362 -2.01 -17.46 11.84
CA VAL A 362 -2.79 -18.04 12.95
C VAL A 362 -2.58 -19.53 13.12
N ASP A 363 -2.12 -20.20 12.07
CA ASP A 363 -1.76 -21.62 12.10
C ASP A 363 -0.72 -21.89 11.02
N SER A 364 0.32 -22.67 11.31
CA SER A 364 1.34 -23.05 10.33
C SER A 364 0.91 -24.22 9.43
N VAL A 365 -0.18 -24.92 9.80
CA VAL A 365 -0.75 -26.03 9.04
C VAL A 365 -1.88 -25.49 8.14
N PRO A 366 -1.73 -25.48 6.80
CA PRO A 366 -2.72 -24.88 5.89
C PRO A 366 -4.09 -25.58 5.88
N THR A 367 -4.14 -26.84 6.35
CA THR A 367 -5.36 -27.65 6.46
C THR A 367 -6.08 -27.51 7.80
N ALA A 368 -5.51 -26.76 8.75
CA ALA A 368 -6.13 -26.53 10.04
C ALA A 368 -7.48 -25.81 9.90
N LYS A 369 -8.33 -25.97 10.93
CA LYS A 369 -9.58 -25.21 11.02
C LYS A 369 -9.30 -23.91 11.75
N LEU A 370 -9.71 -22.80 11.13
CA LEU A 370 -9.66 -21.50 11.77
C LEU A 370 -10.51 -21.52 13.05
N SER A 371 -9.91 -21.20 14.18
CA SER A 371 -10.65 -21.09 15.45
C SER A 371 -11.30 -19.71 15.56
N LEU A 372 -12.52 -19.66 16.11
CA LEU A 372 -13.18 -18.39 16.46
C LEU A 372 -12.34 -17.60 17.49
N GLY A 373 -11.56 -18.28 18.33
CA GLY A 373 -10.64 -17.66 19.28
C GLY A 373 -9.53 -16.88 18.58
N SER A 374 -8.90 -17.44 17.53
CA SER A 374 -7.86 -16.76 16.75
C SER A 374 -8.40 -15.47 16.12
N VAL A 375 -9.62 -15.53 15.58
CA VAL A 375 -10.30 -14.38 14.99
C VAL A 375 -10.59 -13.30 16.04
N ALA A 376 -11.09 -13.70 17.21
CA ALA A 376 -11.34 -12.78 18.32
C ALA A 376 -10.05 -12.09 18.82
N THR A 377 -8.94 -12.83 18.91
CA THR A 377 -7.63 -12.26 19.29
C THR A 377 -7.16 -11.20 18.31
N VAL A 378 -7.26 -11.44 17.00
CA VAL A 378 -6.89 -10.45 15.98
C VAL A 378 -7.81 -9.22 16.03
N ASN A 379 -9.11 -9.43 16.23
CA ASN A 379 -10.06 -8.33 16.39
C ASN A 379 -9.72 -7.45 17.60
N ASN A 380 -9.42 -8.08 18.75
CA ASN A 380 -9.01 -7.37 19.96
C ASN A 380 -7.68 -6.63 19.76
N LEU A 381 -6.71 -7.22 19.06
CA LEU A 381 -5.43 -6.56 18.75
C LEU A 381 -5.65 -5.27 17.94
N ILE A 382 -6.50 -5.32 16.92
CA ILE A 382 -6.86 -4.13 16.13
C ILE A 382 -7.54 -3.10 17.01
N ALA A 383 -8.60 -3.49 17.72
CA ALA A 383 -9.37 -2.57 18.55
C ALA A 383 -8.48 -1.87 19.60
N CYS A 384 -7.63 -2.63 20.30
CA CYS A 384 -6.69 -2.05 21.26
C CYS A 384 -5.67 -1.11 20.58
N THR A 385 -5.17 -1.45 19.39
CA THR A 385 -4.25 -0.57 18.65
C THR A 385 -4.93 0.75 18.28
N VAL A 386 -6.17 0.68 17.78
CA VAL A 386 -6.98 1.86 17.43
C VAL A 386 -7.18 2.77 18.64
N GLU A 387 -7.60 2.21 19.77
CA GLU A 387 -7.83 2.99 21.00
C GLU A 387 -6.55 3.63 21.53
N ARG A 388 -5.41 2.93 21.47
CA ARG A 388 -4.11 3.50 21.86
C ARG A 388 -3.69 4.66 20.96
N ILE A 389 -3.86 4.54 19.64
CA ILE A 389 -3.57 5.62 18.69
C ILE A 389 -4.48 6.84 18.96
N LYS A 390 -5.78 6.62 19.13
CA LYS A 390 -6.74 7.68 19.47
C LYS A 390 -6.35 8.37 20.77
N ALA A 391 -6.00 7.62 21.81
CA ALA A 391 -5.62 8.17 23.11
C ALA A 391 -4.34 9.02 23.03
N ALA A 392 -3.28 8.49 22.40
CA ALA A 392 -2.00 9.20 22.25
C ALA A 392 -2.17 10.52 21.49
N LEU A 393 -2.86 10.49 20.35
CA LEU A 393 -3.06 11.67 19.52
C LEU A 393 -4.07 12.69 20.09
N SER A 394 -4.95 12.27 21.01
CA SER A 394 -5.90 13.19 21.69
C SER A 394 -5.23 14.00 22.80
N CYS A 395 -4.36 13.36 23.60
CA CYS A 395 -3.61 14.02 24.68
C CYS A 395 -2.69 15.14 24.18
N ASP A 396 -2.25 15.00 22.95
CA ASP A 396 -1.27 15.84 22.27
C ASP A 396 -1.88 17.14 21.67
N THR A 397 -3.20 17.27 21.76
CA THR A 397 -3.99 18.42 21.29
C THR A 397 -4.62 19.24 22.44
N ALA A 398 -4.44 18.81 23.68
CA ALA A 398 -4.82 19.54 24.90
C ALA A 398 -3.61 20.30 25.46
#